data_AF-A0A2V1A871-F1
#
_entry.id   AF-A0A2V1A871-F1
#
_cell.length_a   1.000
_cell.length_b   1.000
_cell.length_c   1.000
_cell.angle_alpha   90.00
_cell.angle_beta   90.00
_cell.angle_gamma   90.00
#
_symmetry.space_group_name_H-M   'P 1'
#
loop_
_entity.id
_entity.type
_entity.pdbx_description
1 polymer ?
#
loop_
_entity_poly.entity_id
_entity_poly.type
_entity_poly.pdbx_seq_one_letter_code
_entity_poly.pdbx_strand_id
1 'polypeptide(L)'
;MSALVDEALFIKRPDSTPNAETPSLDSESLKDLTNGKLLDLTYHLLRSTNPSRDEALTLWELRLVLLMFENQLGVAKKEALNLNNALYLLENPNAPPPQTPPKPPLGRADSTASRRSGSPAVQAAPGIIYPLPKNNDGAIGFPLLSLILRLKSAPNLSLVNELYKLCYQLRLKGNPGEEAEIQRNLVSLSYEIIMVSTITRNFYTLLSFLKSLETDLAARQDKISKEYRHYASNVSLMIVLAHMLVLQSEDASWLDRDDLRQRYTNLDEFTVECFVNVLKTYSPMVSDGLAPSIGPDEEVTFERIIELVKDGKLTGRITCCTLASFQLGNSLEAEFEAVDGSKRLVAKAEPNDSRLGDFHSKVMSQWGNYIHKVYGIE
;
A
#
# COMPACT_ATOMS: atom_id res chain seq x y z
N MET A 1 9.83 20.17 -12.65
CA MET A 1 9.43 19.19 -13.67
C MET A 1 10.57 18.27 -14.11
N SER A 2 11.76 18.78 -14.51
CA SER A 2 12.84 17.90 -15.03
C SER A 2 13.28 16.76 -14.10
N ALA A 3 13.14 16.93 -12.78
CA ALA A 3 13.52 15.90 -11.81
C ALA A 3 12.59 14.68 -11.79
N LEU A 4 11.30 14.80 -12.13
CA LEU A 4 10.35 13.68 -12.08
C LEU A 4 10.42 12.75 -13.30
N VAL A 5 11.14 13.18 -14.34
CA VAL A 5 11.36 12.41 -15.57
C VAL A 5 12.82 11.97 -15.69
N ASP A 6 13.64 12.18 -14.64
CA ASP A 6 15.05 11.84 -14.64
C ASP A 6 15.24 10.32 -14.75
N GLU A 7 16.15 9.91 -15.64
CA GLU A 7 16.45 8.51 -15.91
C GLU A 7 17.04 7.80 -14.67
N ALA A 8 17.68 8.56 -13.76
CA ALA A 8 18.20 8.05 -12.50
C ALA A 8 17.11 7.53 -11.55
N LEU A 9 15.84 7.90 -11.75
CA LEU A 9 14.74 7.39 -10.94
C LEU A 9 14.39 5.93 -11.25
N PHE A 10 14.67 5.49 -12.48
CA PHE A 10 14.27 4.19 -12.99
C PHE A 10 15.35 3.13 -12.77
N ILE A 11 14.96 2.05 -12.10
CA ILE A 11 15.78 0.86 -11.90
C ILE A 11 15.53 -0.13 -13.03
N LYS A 12 14.28 -0.35 -13.43
CA LYS A 12 13.94 -1.20 -14.58
C LYS A 12 13.61 -0.33 -15.80
N ARG A 13 14.25 -0.63 -16.92
CA ARG A 13 14.04 0.06 -18.20
C ARG A 13 13.59 -0.97 -19.24
N PRO A 14 12.67 -0.61 -20.15
CA PRO A 14 12.28 -1.49 -21.25
C PRO A 14 13.50 -1.80 -22.14
N ASP A 15 13.58 -3.03 -22.64
CA ASP A 15 14.66 -3.45 -23.56
C ASP A 15 14.49 -2.85 -24.97
N SER A 16 13.30 -2.36 -25.31
CA SER A 16 12.96 -1.83 -26.63
C SER A 16 13.28 -0.33 -26.77
N THR A 17 13.93 0.02 -27.90
CA THR A 17 14.16 1.41 -28.32
C THR A 17 12.85 2.21 -28.46
N PRO A 18 12.86 3.52 -28.18
CA PRO A 18 11.67 4.39 -28.07
C PRO A 18 10.93 4.68 -29.40
N ASN A 19 11.14 3.88 -30.45
CA ASN A 19 10.55 4.10 -31.78
C ASN A 19 9.20 3.40 -31.99
N ALA A 20 8.61 2.79 -30.96
CA ALA A 20 7.24 2.31 -31.04
C ALA A 20 6.30 3.50 -30.81
N GLU A 21 5.33 3.70 -31.71
CA GLU A 21 4.24 4.66 -31.50
C GLU A 21 3.62 4.40 -30.12
N THR A 22 3.54 5.44 -29.29
CA THR A 22 2.90 5.33 -27.98
C THR A 22 1.46 4.87 -28.19
N PRO A 23 1.06 3.71 -27.65
CA PRO A 23 -0.30 3.21 -27.84
C PRO A 23 -1.31 4.22 -27.30
N SER A 24 -2.47 4.27 -27.96
CA SER A 24 -3.59 5.09 -27.48
C SER A 24 -3.98 4.66 -26.06
N LEU A 25 -4.40 5.63 -25.25
CA LEU A 25 -4.71 5.45 -23.83
C LEU A 25 -6.21 5.22 -23.58
N ASP A 26 -6.98 4.97 -24.63
CA ASP A 26 -8.40 4.62 -24.53
C ASP A 26 -8.59 3.18 -24.05
N SER A 27 -9.72 2.95 -23.38
CA SER A 27 -10.09 1.66 -22.79
C SER A 27 -9.93 0.45 -23.72
N GLU A 28 -10.28 0.56 -25.02
CA GLU A 28 -10.16 -0.54 -25.97
C GLU A 28 -8.70 -0.90 -26.27
N SER A 29 -7.85 0.11 -26.50
CA SER A 29 -6.40 -0.09 -26.73
C SER A 29 -5.68 -0.69 -25.53
N LEU A 30 -6.15 -0.41 -24.32
CA LEU A 30 -5.53 -0.89 -23.07
C LEU A 30 -6.03 -2.26 -22.62
N LYS A 31 -7.17 -2.72 -23.14
CA LYS A 31 -7.89 -3.90 -22.65
C LYS A 31 -7.03 -5.17 -22.67
N ASP A 32 -6.30 -5.38 -23.76
CA ASP A 32 -5.51 -6.60 -24.03
C ASP A 32 -4.03 -6.48 -23.61
N LEU A 33 -3.64 -5.34 -23.02
CA LEU A 33 -2.28 -5.16 -22.56
C LEU A 33 -2.04 -5.90 -21.23
N THR A 34 -0.99 -6.71 -21.22
CA THR A 34 -0.44 -7.33 -20.00
C THR A 34 0.14 -6.28 -19.06
N ASN A 35 0.21 -6.57 -17.76
CA ASN A 35 0.82 -5.69 -16.77
C ASN A 35 2.28 -5.32 -17.09
N GLY A 36 3.08 -6.23 -17.65
CA GLY A 36 4.42 -5.90 -18.17
C GLY A 36 4.43 -4.82 -19.28
N LYS A 37 3.52 -4.91 -20.25
CA LYS A 37 3.39 -3.88 -21.31
C LYS A 37 2.89 -2.55 -20.76
N LEU A 38 1.94 -2.59 -19.82
CA LEU A 38 1.46 -1.39 -19.12
C LEU A 38 2.61 -0.73 -18.33
N LEU A 39 3.48 -1.54 -17.71
CA LEU A 39 4.65 -1.06 -16.99
C LEU A 39 5.63 -0.34 -17.92
N ASP A 40 5.93 -0.93 -19.08
CA ASP A 40 6.80 -0.30 -20.08
C ASP A 40 6.19 0.99 -20.63
N LEU A 41 4.86 1.02 -20.82
CA LEU A 41 4.12 2.22 -21.24
C LEU A 41 4.31 3.38 -20.25
N THR A 42 4.29 3.13 -18.93
CA THR A 42 4.54 4.19 -17.94
C THR A 42 5.92 4.83 -18.13
N TYR A 43 6.96 4.04 -18.44
CA TYR A 43 8.31 4.53 -18.70
C TYR A 43 8.32 5.43 -19.94
N HIS A 44 7.71 4.97 -21.04
CA HIS A 44 7.70 5.73 -22.29
C HIS A 44 6.93 7.05 -22.16
N LEU A 45 5.79 7.07 -21.45
CA LEU A 45 5.03 8.29 -21.18
C LEU A 45 5.82 9.27 -20.29
N LEU A 46 6.49 8.78 -19.25
CA LEU A 46 7.35 9.63 -18.41
C LEU A 46 8.53 10.24 -19.19
N ARG A 47 9.09 9.50 -20.17
CA ARG A 47 10.30 9.91 -20.88
C ARG A 47 10.06 10.67 -22.19
N SER A 48 8.94 10.43 -22.87
CA SER A 48 8.79 10.81 -24.29
C SER A 48 7.70 11.85 -24.54
N THR A 49 6.79 12.07 -23.57
CA THR A 49 5.60 12.92 -23.80
C THR A 49 5.55 14.20 -22.98
N ASN A 50 6.67 14.61 -22.36
CA ASN A 50 6.77 15.79 -21.47
C ASN A 50 5.51 15.97 -20.60
N PRO A 51 5.17 14.97 -19.75
CA PRO A 51 3.93 15.01 -18.99
C PRO A 51 3.88 16.23 -18.07
N SER A 52 2.67 16.69 -17.77
CA SER A 52 2.46 17.66 -16.70
C SER A 52 2.92 17.07 -15.36
N ARG A 53 3.07 17.90 -14.32
CA ARG A 53 3.45 17.40 -12.99
C ARG A 53 2.45 16.36 -12.48
N ASP A 54 1.17 16.63 -12.61
CA ASP A 54 0.11 15.75 -12.10
C ASP A 54 0.09 14.43 -12.87
N GLU A 55 0.25 14.49 -14.20
CA GLU A 55 0.38 13.30 -15.04
C GLU A 55 1.62 12.48 -14.67
N ALA A 56 2.75 13.13 -14.42
CA ALA A 56 3.96 12.43 -13.99
C ALA A 56 3.75 11.72 -12.65
N LEU A 57 3.07 12.36 -11.68
CA LEU A 57 2.74 11.76 -10.39
C LEU A 57 1.79 10.57 -10.56
N THR A 58 0.73 10.68 -11.36
CA THR A 58 -0.17 9.57 -11.69
C THR A 58 0.58 8.42 -12.36
N LEU A 59 1.46 8.71 -13.33
CA LEU A 59 2.27 7.68 -13.99
C LEU A 59 3.22 6.97 -13.03
N TRP A 60 3.82 7.70 -12.08
CA TRP A 60 4.63 7.11 -11.02
C TRP A 60 3.81 6.20 -10.10
N GLU A 61 2.59 6.60 -9.74
CA GLU A 61 1.69 5.75 -8.97
C GLU A 61 1.40 4.45 -9.72
N LEU A 62 0.95 4.54 -10.98
CA LEU A 62 0.66 3.37 -11.82
C LEU A 62 1.88 2.47 -11.98
N ARG A 63 3.06 3.07 -12.19
CA ARG A 63 4.31 2.34 -12.34
C ARG A 63 4.66 1.52 -11.10
N LEU A 64 4.58 2.13 -9.92
CA LEU A 64 4.89 1.45 -8.66
C LEU A 64 3.91 0.29 -8.40
N VAL A 65 2.62 0.50 -8.67
CA VAL A 65 1.59 -0.55 -8.58
C VAL A 65 1.86 -1.70 -9.56
N LEU A 66 2.17 -1.38 -10.82
CA LEU A 66 2.46 -2.38 -11.84
C LEU A 66 3.72 -3.19 -11.52
N LEU A 67 4.77 -2.57 -10.96
CA LEU A 67 5.94 -3.30 -10.46
C LEU A 67 5.58 -4.31 -9.37
N MET A 68 4.62 -3.97 -8.49
CA MET A 68 4.13 -4.90 -7.48
C MET A 68 3.36 -6.05 -8.14
N PHE A 69 2.45 -5.76 -9.07
CA PHE A 69 1.69 -6.79 -9.80
C PHE A 69 2.61 -7.77 -10.54
N GLU A 70 3.72 -7.28 -11.10
CA GLU A 70 4.74 -8.06 -11.80
C GLU A 70 5.77 -8.76 -10.89
N ASN A 71 5.50 -8.88 -9.58
CA ASN A 71 6.39 -9.53 -8.59
C ASN A 71 7.79 -8.90 -8.51
N GLN A 72 7.90 -7.60 -8.80
CA GLN A 72 9.16 -6.86 -8.79
C GLN A 72 9.24 -5.92 -7.59
N LEU A 73 8.85 -6.41 -6.40
CA LEU A 73 8.81 -5.61 -5.17
C LEU A 73 10.15 -4.93 -4.87
N GLY A 74 11.27 -5.65 -5.04
CA GLY A 74 12.61 -5.08 -4.83
C GLY A 74 12.92 -3.89 -5.75
N VAL A 75 12.37 -3.88 -6.98
CA VAL A 75 12.48 -2.75 -7.91
C VAL A 75 11.55 -1.62 -7.47
N ALA A 76 10.29 -1.94 -7.16
CA ALA A 76 9.30 -0.97 -6.67
C ALA A 76 9.82 -0.20 -5.44
N LYS A 77 10.43 -0.89 -4.46
CA LYS A 77 11.01 -0.26 -3.25
C LYS A 77 12.13 0.74 -3.58
N LYS A 78 13.01 0.37 -4.51
CA LYS A 78 14.13 1.25 -4.94
C LYS A 78 13.63 2.44 -5.74
N GLU A 79 12.70 2.24 -6.67
CA GLU A 79 12.11 3.34 -7.45
C GLU A 79 11.27 4.28 -6.57
N ALA A 80 10.50 3.76 -5.62
CA ALA A 80 9.77 4.57 -4.64
C ALA A 80 10.71 5.40 -3.76
N LEU A 81 11.85 4.84 -3.36
CA LEU A 81 12.88 5.58 -2.61
C LEU A 81 13.49 6.70 -3.47
N ASN A 82 13.84 6.42 -4.72
CA ASN A 82 14.35 7.41 -5.65
C ASN A 82 13.34 8.55 -5.87
N LEU A 83 12.07 8.20 -6.10
CA LEU A 83 10.98 9.13 -6.27
C LEU A 83 10.76 9.99 -5.01
N ASN A 84 10.71 9.37 -3.83
CA ASN A 84 10.62 10.10 -2.55
C ASN A 84 11.72 11.15 -2.42
N ASN A 85 12.96 10.76 -2.70
CA ASN A 85 14.10 11.64 -2.58
C ASN A 85 14.03 12.80 -3.58
N ALA A 86 13.63 12.54 -4.82
CA ALA A 86 13.42 13.57 -5.83
C ALA A 86 12.30 14.55 -5.43
N LEU A 87 11.16 14.05 -4.95
CA LEU A 87 10.05 14.88 -4.46
C LEU A 87 10.46 15.73 -3.27
N TYR A 88 11.18 15.15 -2.30
CA TYR A 88 11.67 15.89 -1.14
C TYR A 88 12.62 17.03 -1.54
N LEU A 89 13.57 16.76 -2.44
CA LEU A 89 14.52 17.77 -2.91
C LEU A 89 13.85 18.87 -3.74
N LEU A 90 12.79 18.55 -4.48
CA LEU A 90 11.99 19.54 -5.20
C LEU A 90 11.32 20.54 -4.24
N GLU A 91 10.83 20.07 -3.09
CA GLU A 91 10.25 20.94 -2.06
C GLU A 91 11.30 21.68 -1.23
N ASN A 92 12.51 21.11 -1.11
CA ASN A 92 13.57 21.60 -0.25
C ASN A 92 14.86 21.81 -1.06
N PRO A 93 14.93 22.82 -1.95
CA PRO A 93 16.06 23.03 -2.84
C PRO A 93 17.38 23.34 -2.11
N ASN A 94 17.29 23.78 -0.85
CA ASN A 94 18.45 24.05 0.01
C ASN A 94 18.85 22.85 0.88
N ALA A 95 18.17 21.71 0.76
CA ALA A 95 18.56 20.51 1.49
C ALA A 95 19.97 20.08 1.06
N PRO A 96 20.80 19.58 2.00
CA PRO A 96 22.14 19.12 1.65
C PRO A 96 22.03 18.03 0.59
N PRO A 97 22.80 18.10 -0.52
CA PRO A 97 22.80 17.07 -1.54
C PRO A 97 23.21 15.74 -0.92
N PRO A 98 22.91 14.61 -1.56
CA PRO A 98 23.30 13.31 -1.06
C PRO A 98 24.81 13.29 -0.81
N GLN A 99 25.24 13.32 0.46
CA GLN A 99 26.64 13.23 0.81
C GLN A 99 27.14 11.84 0.38
N THR A 100 28.18 11.82 -0.44
CA THR A 100 28.94 10.61 -0.71
C THR A 100 29.47 10.08 0.62
N PRO A 101 29.42 8.75 0.87
CA PRO A 101 30.05 8.21 2.07
C PRO A 101 31.51 8.66 2.12
N PRO A 102 32.05 9.03 3.30
CA PRO A 102 33.48 9.26 3.41
C PRO A 102 34.19 8.01 2.90
N LYS A 103 35.08 8.17 1.91
CA LYS A 103 35.97 7.09 1.46
C LYS A 103 36.57 6.46 2.73
N PRO A 104 36.57 5.11 2.87
CA PRO A 104 37.39 4.49 3.89
C PRO A 104 38.81 5.04 3.72
N PRO A 105 39.53 5.38 4.82
CA PRO A 105 40.83 5.99 4.72
C PRO A 105 41.75 5.06 3.91
N LEU A 106 42.04 5.48 2.68
CA LEU A 106 43.01 4.82 1.81
C LEU A 106 44.38 4.95 2.48
N GLY A 107 44.88 3.84 2.98
CA GLY A 107 46.30 3.67 3.18
C GLY A 107 47.05 3.97 1.88
N ARG A 108 48.03 4.87 2.00
CA ARG A 108 49.20 5.11 1.14
C ARG A 108 49.06 4.83 -0.37
N ALA A 109 49.01 5.95 -1.11
CA ALA A 109 49.74 6.28 -2.34
C ALA A 109 50.03 5.17 -3.37
N ASP A 110 49.56 5.39 -4.61
CA ASP A 110 50.48 5.78 -5.67
C ASP A 110 49.78 6.54 -6.81
N SER A 111 50.53 7.46 -7.39
CA SER A 111 50.10 8.44 -8.39
C SER A 111 50.12 7.83 -9.80
N THR A 112 49.06 8.05 -10.58
CA THR A 112 49.07 8.48 -12.00
C THR A 112 47.74 8.10 -12.67
N ALA A 113 46.94 9.09 -13.08
CA ALA A 113 46.14 9.12 -14.32
C ALA A 113 45.15 10.30 -14.37
N SER A 114 45.51 11.29 -15.18
CA SER A 114 44.69 12.09 -16.11
C SER A 114 43.24 12.50 -15.77
N ARG A 115 43.06 13.83 -15.77
CA ARG A 115 41.86 14.64 -15.98
C ARG A 115 40.80 14.01 -16.91
N ARG A 116 39.55 13.91 -16.43
CA ARG A 116 38.33 14.11 -17.23
C ARG A 116 37.45 15.14 -16.52
N SER A 117 37.31 16.30 -17.15
CA SER A 117 36.24 17.27 -16.85
C SER A 117 34.96 16.70 -17.43
N GLY A 118 33.94 16.49 -16.59
CA GLY A 118 32.62 16.02 -16.96
C GLY A 118 31.64 16.52 -15.92
N SER A 119 30.53 17.09 -16.40
CA SER A 119 29.39 17.65 -15.67
C SER A 119 28.95 16.77 -14.49
N PRO A 120 28.29 17.34 -13.45
CA PRO A 120 27.83 16.57 -12.30
C PRO A 120 26.70 15.63 -12.76
N ALA A 121 27.06 14.42 -13.17
CA ALA A 121 26.15 13.32 -13.28
C ALA A 121 25.69 12.99 -11.85
N VAL A 122 24.37 13.09 -11.63
CA VAL A 122 23.71 12.59 -10.43
C VAL A 122 23.82 11.06 -10.47
N GLN A 123 24.99 10.55 -10.08
CA GLN A 123 25.13 9.14 -9.74
C GLN A 123 24.44 8.95 -8.40
N ALA A 124 23.29 8.27 -8.41
CA ALA A 124 22.56 7.89 -7.20
C ALA A 124 23.49 7.05 -6.30
N ALA A 125 24.00 7.67 -5.24
CA ALA A 125 24.73 6.97 -4.19
C ALA A 125 23.74 6.11 -3.37
N PRO A 126 24.13 4.90 -2.94
CA PRO A 126 23.38 4.20 -1.92
C PRO A 126 23.59 4.93 -0.58
N GLY A 127 22.52 5.40 0.06
CA GLY A 127 22.56 5.64 1.51
C GLY A 127 21.74 6.77 2.10
N ILE A 128 21.23 7.73 1.33
CA ILE A 128 20.42 8.82 1.91
C ILE A 128 18.94 8.60 1.65
N ILE A 129 18.21 8.43 2.74
CA ILE A 129 16.76 8.29 2.76
C ILE A 129 16.23 9.60 3.35
N TYR A 130 15.70 10.48 2.51
CA TYR A 130 15.07 11.71 3.00
C TYR A 130 13.74 11.39 3.68
N PRO A 131 13.20 12.25 4.57
CA PRO A 131 11.82 12.14 5.05
C PRO A 131 10.81 12.14 3.89
N LEU A 132 9.55 11.79 4.16
CA LEU A 132 8.48 12.02 3.19
C LEU A 132 8.39 13.53 2.87
N PRO A 133 8.16 13.94 1.60
CA PRO A 133 7.84 15.33 1.28
C PRO A 133 6.71 15.86 2.19
N LYS A 134 6.79 17.13 2.54
CA LYS A 134 5.74 17.77 3.33
C LYS A 134 4.48 17.99 2.51
N ASN A 135 4.56 17.93 1.18
CA ASN A 135 3.46 18.19 0.24
C ASN A 135 2.90 19.61 0.40
N ASN A 136 3.78 20.62 0.47
CA ASN A 136 3.40 22.00 0.85
C ASN A 136 2.37 22.65 -0.07
N ASP A 137 2.41 22.30 -1.36
CA ASP A 137 1.47 22.76 -2.38
C ASP A 137 0.26 21.84 -2.56
N GLY A 138 0.19 20.72 -1.83
CA GLY A 138 -0.89 19.74 -1.94
C GLY A 138 -0.89 18.94 -3.25
N ALA A 139 0.14 19.08 -4.09
CA ALA A 139 0.13 18.51 -5.44
C ALA A 139 0.26 16.98 -5.47
N ILE A 140 0.82 16.37 -4.42
CA ILE A 140 0.99 14.91 -4.35
C ILE A 140 -0.24 14.31 -3.70
N GLY A 141 -0.98 13.49 -4.44
CA GLY A 141 -2.15 12.78 -3.94
C GLY A 141 -1.83 11.83 -2.79
N PHE A 142 -2.79 11.65 -1.87
CA PHE A 142 -2.67 10.72 -0.75
C PHE A 142 -2.33 9.27 -1.17
N PRO A 143 -2.93 8.69 -2.23
CA PRO A 143 -2.61 7.32 -2.66
C PRO A 143 -1.11 7.13 -2.96
N LEU A 144 -0.50 8.04 -3.70
CA LEU A 144 0.93 8.00 -4.01
C LEU A 144 1.80 8.20 -2.76
N LEU A 145 1.46 9.14 -1.87
CA LEU A 145 2.20 9.35 -0.61
C LEU A 145 2.19 8.09 0.25
N SER A 146 1.02 7.47 0.40
CA SER A 146 0.85 6.22 1.14
C SER A 146 1.65 5.08 0.50
N LEU A 147 1.57 4.93 -0.82
CA LEU A 147 2.31 3.90 -1.57
C LEU A 147 3.83 4.07 -1.43
N ILE A 148 4.34 5.31 -1.54
CA ILE A 148 5.75 5.62 -1.32
C ILE A 148 6.18 5.23 0.10
N LEU A 149 5.40 5.57 1.13
CA LEU A 149 5.72 5.20 2.51
C LEU A 149 5.83 3.68 2.70
N ARG A 150 4.84 2.92 2.18
CA ARG A 150 4.81 1.45 2.24
C ARG A 150 6.05 0.82 1.59
N LEU A 151 6.44 1.33 0.41
CA LEU A 151 7.53 0.76 -0.37
C LEU A 151 8.92 1.18 0.15
N LYS A 152 9.05 2.41 0.62
CA LYS A 152 10.31 2.96 1.12
C LYS A 152 10.73 2.40 2.48
N SER A 153 9.76 2.09 3.34
CA SER A 153 10.02 1.70 4.73
C SER A 153 9.63 0.25 4.98
N ALA A 154 10.49 -0.51 5.66
CA ALA A 154 10.08 -1.81 6.19
C ALA A 154 8.99 -1.62 7.28
N PRO A 155 8.07 -2.58 7.46
CA PRO A 155 7.10 -2.55 8.55
C PRO A 155 7.79 -2.54 9.92
N ASN A 156 7.90 -1.36 10.53
CA ASN A 156 8.48 -1.15 11.84
C ASN A 156 7.90 0.11 12.51
N LEU A 157 8.22 0.36 13.77
CA LEU A 157 7.70 1.54 14.49
C LEU A 157 8.16 2.88 13.90
N SER A 158 9.25 2.91 13.12
CA SER A 158 9.62 4.12 12.37
C SER A 158 8.61 4.43 11.26
N LEU A 159 8.07 3.42 10.59
CA LEU A 159 6.97 3.60 9.63
C LEU A 159 5.71 4.14 10.34
N VAL A 160 5.38 3.62 11.53
CA VAL A 160 4.27 4.15 12.33
C VAL A 160 4.43 5.64 12.61
N ASN A 161 5.64 6.09 12.95
CA ASN A 161 5.92 7.51 13.15
C ASN A 161 5.72 8.35 11.86
N GLU A 162 6.13 7.85 10.70
CA GLU A 162 5.88 8.52 9.41
C GLU A 162 4.38 8.56 9.06
N LEU A 163 3.63 7.49 9.35
CA LEU A 163 2.18 7.43 9.17
C LEU A 163 1.46 8.45 10.08
N TYR A 164 1.91 8.63 11.32
CA TYR A 164 1.40 9.68 12.20
C TYR A 164 1.68 11.08 11.66
N LYS A 165 2.86 11.32 11.06
CA LYS A 165 3.16 12.59 10.40
C LYS A 165 2.24 12.83 9.21
N LEU A 166 1.96 11.80 8.41
CA LEU A 166 1.02 11.91 7.28
C LEU A 166 -0.42 12.17 7.77
N CYS A 167 -0.85 11.50 8.85
CA CYS A 167 -2.13 11.77 9.51
C CYS A 167 -2.24 13.23 9.96
N TYR A 168 -1.18 13.77 10.56
CA TYR A 168 -1.12 15.18 10.96
C TYR A 168 -1.18 16.13 9.75
N GLN A 169 -0.45 15.83 8.68
CA GLN A 169 -0.49 16.61 7.44
C GLN A 169 -1.89 16.66 6.83
N LEU A 170 -2.59 15.52 6.75
CA LEU A 170 -3.97 15.46 6.25
C LEU A 170 -4.93 16.32 7.07
N ARG A 171 -4.82 16.27 8.40
CA ARG A 171 -5.69 17.06 9.30
C ARG A 171 -5.42 18.55 9.23
N LEU A 172 -4.15 18.95 9.04
CA LEU A 172 -3.79 20.37 8.94
C LEU A 172 -4.14 20.99 7.60
N LYS A 173 -4.02 20.22 6.51
CA LYS A 173 -4.13 20.71 5.13
C LYS A 173 -5.50 20.50 4.52
N GLY A 174 -6.38 19.78 5.21
CA GLY A 174 -7.74 19.57 4.76
C GLY A 174 -8.53 20.87 4.62
N ASN A 175 -9.18 21.05 3.49
CA ASN A 175 -10.06 22.20 3.28
C ASN A 175 -11.47 21.91 3.83
N PRO A 176 -12.23 22.94 4.23
CA PRO A 176 -13.65 22.79 4.51
C PRO A 176 -14.37 22.22 3.29
N GLY A 177 -15.16 21.16 3.47
CA GLY A 177 -15.84 20.43 2.39
C GLY A 177 -15.16 19.13 1.94
N GLU A 178 -13.92 18.86 2.38
CA GLU A 178 -13.17 17.62 2.08
C GLU A 178 -13.24 16.61 3.24
N GLU A 179 -14.14 16.78 4.21
CA GLU A 179 -14.15 16.00 5.46
C GLU A 179 -14.34 14.49 5.21
N ALA A 180 -15.15 14.13 4.21
CA ALA A 180 -15.37 12.75 3.83
C ALA A 180 -14.10 12.10 3.26
N GLU A 181 -13.37 12.81 2.39
CA GLU A 181 -12.12 12.33 1.82
C GLU A 181 -11.03 12.21 2.87
N ILE A 182 -10.89 13.23 3.73
CA ILE A 182 -9.95 13.20 4.86
C ILE A 182 -10.25 12.01 5.76
N GLN A 183 -11.53 11.78 6.10
CA GLN A 183 -11.93 10.65 6.92
C GLN A 183 -11.58 9.31 6.25
N ARG A 184 -11.83 9.15 4.94
CA ARG A 184 -11.44 7.98 4.14
C ARG A 184 -9.92 7.75 4.16
N ASN A 185 -9.13 8.81 4.04
CA ASN A 185 -7.67 8.73 4.10
C ASN A 185 -7.18 8.38 5.51
N LEU A 186 -7.83 8.89 6.57
CA LEU A 186 -7.53 8.53 7.95
C LEU A 186 -7.86 7.07 8.28
N VAL A 187 -8.96 6.53 7.73
CA VAL A 187 -9.28 5.10 7.81
C VAL A 187 -8.21 4.27 7.13
N SER A 188 -7.74 4.69 5.95
CA SER A 188 -6.64 3.98 5.28
C SER A 188 -5.37 3.95 6.13
N LEU A 189 -5.01 5.07 6.76
CA LEU A 189 -3.85 5.14 7.65
C LEU A 189 -4.01 4.29 8.91
N SER A 190 -5.22 4.12 9.44
CA SER A 190 -5.43 3.25 10.60
C SER A 190 -5.17 1.78 10.24
N TYR A 191 -5.58 1.34 9.06
CA TYR A 191 -5.26 -0.01 8.56
C TYR A 191 -3.75 -0.21 8.38
N GLU A 192 -3.00 0.79 7.92
CA GLU A 192 -1.52 0.72 7.88
C GLU A 192 -0.92 0.49 9.27
N ILE A 193 -1.38 1.24 10.28
CA ILE A 193 -0.85 1.13 11.65
C ILE A 193 -1.18 -0.25 12.23
N ILE A 194 -2.39 -0.76 11.98
CA ILE A 194 -2.80 -2.12 12.37
C ILE A 194 -1.90 -3.16 11.70
N MET A 195 -1.66 -3.03 10.39
CA MET A 195 -0.78 -3.92 9.63
C MET A 195 0.64 -3.93 10.21
N VAL A 196 1.25 -2.77 10.43
CA VAL A 196 2.61 -2.69 10.96
C VAL A 196 2.69 -3.31 12.35
N SER A 197 1.72 -3.02 13.22
CA SER A 197 1.68 -3.56 14.59
C SER A 197 1.48 -5.08 14.60
N THR A 198 0.70 -5.61 13.65
CA THR A 198 0.49 -7.06 13.46
C THR A 198 1.77 -7.76 13.02
N ILE A 199 2.43 -7.25 11.97
CA ILE A 199 3.66 -7.85 11.42
C ILE A 199 4.81 -7.79 12.43
N THR A 200 4.94 -6.67 13.15
CA THR A 200 5.97 -6.48 14.17
C THR A 200 5.65 -7.16 15.50
N ARG A 201 4.48 -7.81 15.61
CA ARG A 201 3.99 -8.49 16.82
C ARG A 201 3.92 -7.58 18.06
N ASN A 202 3.72 -6.28 17.86
CA ASN A 202 3.50 -5.33 18.95
C ASN A 202 2.03 -5.38 19.41
N PHE A 203 1.59 -6.54 19.91
CA PHE A 203 0.18 -6.83 20.14
C PHE A 203 -0.46 -5.97 21.23
N TYR A 204 0.26 -5.59 22.28
CA TYR A 204 -0.27 -4.65 23.29
C TYR A 204 -0.56 -3.26 22.67
N THR A 205 0.35 -2.75 21.84
CA THR A 205 0.14 -1.51 21.11
C THR A 205 -1.03 -1.63 20.14
N LEU A 206 -1.13 -2.76 19.43
CA LEU A 206 -2.23 -3.05 18.53
C LEU A 206 -3.59 -3.05 19.26
N LEU A 207 -3.71 -3.80 20.35
CA LEU A 207 -4.94 -3.89 21.14
C LEU A 207 -5.34 -2.54 21.73
N SER A 208 -4.38 -1.78 22.25
CA SER A 208 -4.62 -0.43 22.75
C SER A 208 -5.09 0.52 21.65
N PHE A 209 -4.47 0.46 20.46
CA PHE A 209 -4.86 1.27 19.31
C PHE A 209 -6.28 0.91 18.82
N LEU A 210 -6.58 -0.39 18.68
CA LEU A 210 -7.91 -0.85 18.27
C LEU A 210 -9.00 -0.44 19.28
N LYS A 211 -8.71 -0.49 20.58
CA LYS A 211 -9.64 -0.04 21.61
C LYS A 211 -9.90 1.47 21.56
N SER A 212 -8.86 2.25 21.24
CA SER A 212 -9.02 3.69 20.97
C SER A 212 -9.92 3.93 19.76
N LEU A 213 -9.71 3.20 18.65
CA LEU A 213 -10.56 3.31 17.46
C LEU A 213 -12.01 2.93 17.77
N GLU A 214 -12.23 1.84 18.51
CA GLU A 214 -13.58 1.43 18.94
C GLU A 214 -14.27 2.52 19.77
N THR A 215 -13.54 3.16 20.67
CA THR A 215 -14.09 4.23 21.52
C THR A 215 -14.46 5.46 20.69
N ASP A 216 -13.59 5.85 19.76
CA ASP A 216 -13.87 6.93 18.80
C ASP A 216 -15.05 6.59 17.88
N LEU A 217 -15.23 5.30 17.57
CA LEU A 217 -16.33 4.80 16.75
C LEU A 217 -17.68 4.87 17.45
N ALA A 218 -17.72 4.41 18.71
CA ALA A 218 -18.90 4.48 19.55
C ALA A 218 -19.36 5.92 19.78
N ALA A 219 -18.42 6.86 19.90
CA ALA A 219 -18.73 8.28 20.11
C ALA A 219 -19.41 8.97 18.91
N ARG A 220 -19.43 8.35 17.71
CA ARG A 220 -20.08 8.94 16.51
C ARG A 220 -21.22 8.07 15.96
N GLN A 221 -21.75 7.16 16.78
CA GLN A 221 -22.78 6.20 16.39
C GLN A 221 -24.09 6.87 15.88
N ASP A 222 -24.28 8.17 16.11
CA ASP A 222 -25.46 8.94 15.72
C ASP A 222 -25.44 9.46 14.25
N LYS A 223 -24.39 9.20 13.46
CA LYS A 223 -24.20 9.78 12.09
C LYS A 223 -23.95 8.72 11.01
N ILE A 224 -24.83 7.74 10.89
CA ILE A 224 -24.52 6.45 10.26
C ILE A 224 -24.57 6.49 8.72
N SER A 225 -23.45 6.80 8.09
CA SER A 225 -23.20 6.41 6.69
C SER A 225 -22.95 4.88 6.59
N LYS A 226 -23.12 4.28 5.41
CA LYS A 226 -22.87 2.84 5.19
C LYS A 226 -21.39 2.50 5.44
N GLU A 227 -20.51 3.38 4.98
CA GLU A 227 -19.05 3.28 5.07
C GLU A 227 -18.58 3.27 6.52
N TYR A 228 -19.24 4.05 7.39
CA TYR A 228 -18.92 4.09 8.81
C TYR A 228 -19.26 2.78 9.53
N ARG A 229 -20.35 2.11 9.14
CA ARG A 229 -20.71 0.79 9.67
C ARG A 229 -19.69 -0.26 9.26
N HIS A 230 -19.28 -0.25 7.99
CA HIS A 230 -18.21 -1.11 7.50
C HIS A 230 -16.92 -0.91 8.27
N TYR A 231 -16.51 0.34 8.50
CA TYR A 231 -15.30 0.59 9.27
C TYR A 231 -15.40 0.09 10.72
N ALA A 232 -16.55 0.27 11.38
CA ALA A 232 -16.76 -0.23 12.74
C ALA A 232 -16.71 -1.77 12.81
N SER A 233 -17.34 -2.44 11.85
CA SER A 233 -17.31 -3.90 11.72
C SER A 233 -15.87 -4.39 11.45
N ASN A 234 -15.13 -3.75 10.55
CA ASN A 234 -13.73 -4.05 10.28
C ASN A 234 -12.85 -3.95 11.53
N VAL A 235 -13.01 -2.88 12.33
CA VAL A 235 -12.29 -2.71 13.61
C VAL A 235 -12.68 -3.81 14.60
N SER A 236 -13.97 -4.17 14.72
CA SER A 236 -14.41 -5.28 15.57
C SER A 236 -13.77 -6.61 15.18
N LEU A 237 -13.69 -6.93 13.87
CA LEU A 237 -12.99 -8.14 13.43
C LEU A 237 -11.50 -8.06 13.77
N MET A 238 -10.85 -6.90 13.56
CA MET A 238 -9.43 -6.74 13.93
C MET A 238 -9.17 -6.92 15.43
N ILE A 239 -10.12 -6.51 16.29
CA ILE A 239 -10.07 -6.81 17.73
C ILE A 239 -10.10 -8.32 17.96
N VAL A 240 -11.04 -9.04 17.34
CA VAL A 240 -11.14 -10.50 17.46
C VAL A 240 -9.83 -11.16 17.00
N LEU A 241 -9.35 -10.83 15.79
CA LEU A 241 -8.13 -11.44 15.24
C LEU A 241 -6.89 -11.11 16.06
N ALA A 242 -6.75 -9.88 16.58
CA ALA A 242 -5.61 -9.50 17.41
C ALA A 242 -5.57 -10.31 18.71
N HIS A 243 -6.71 -10.48 19.39
CA HIS A 243 -6.80 -11.34 20.57
C HIS A 243 -6.45 -12.80 20.21
N MET A 244 -6.96 -13.31 19.09
CA MET A 244 -6.66 -14.66 18.61
C MET A 244 -5.17 -14.88 18.28
N LEU A 245 -4.48 -13.88 17.75
CA LEU A 245 -3.03 -13.96 17.52
C LEU A 245 -2.23 -13.95 18.83
N VAL A 246 -2.68 -13.20 19.84
CA VAL A 246 -2.07 -13.24 21.19
C VAL A 246 -2.26 -14.62 21.84
N LEU A 247 -3.39 -15.29 21.60
CA LEU A 247 -3.63 -16.66 22.07
C LEU A 247 -2.62 -17.69 21.54
N GLN A 248 -2.00 -17.48 20.38
CA GLN A 248 -0.92 -18.36 19.91
C GLN A 248 0.33 -18.26 20.80
N SER A 249 0.50 -17.13 21.48
CA SER A 249 1.72 -16.81 22.23
C SER A 249 1.61 -17.00 23.74
N GLU A 250 0.41 -17.00 24.32
CA GLU A 250 0.22 -16.98 25.79
C GLU A 250 -0.98 -17.82 26.26
N ASP A 251 -1.00 -18.16 27.56
CA ASP A 251 -2.13 -18.83 28.19
C ASP A 251 -3.35 -17.89 28.29
N ALA A 252 -4.51 -18.41 27.93
CA ALA A 252 -5.66 -17.66 27.40
C ALA A 252 -6.72 -17.29 28.44
N SER A 253 -6.44 -17.45 29.72
CA SER A 253 -7.47 -17.44 30.76
C SER A 253 -8.12 -16.08 31.00
N TRP A 254 -7.47 -14.99 30.60
CA TRP A 254 -7.96 -13.62 30.75
C TRP A 254 -8.91 -13.16 29.64
N LEU A 255 -9.05 -13.96 28.58
CA LEU A 255 -9.80 -13.60 27.40
C LEU A 255 -11.30 -13.83 27.61
N ASP A 256 -12.11 -12.80 27.49
CA ASP A 256 -13.57 -12.93 27.47
C ASP A 256 -14.01 -13.48 26.10
N ARG A 257 -14.13 -14.81 26.01
CA ARG A 257 -14.51 -15.49 24.77
C ARG A 257 -15.94 -15.17 24.35
N ASP A 258 -16.82 -14.83 25.29
CA ASP A 258 -18.21 -14.54 24.97
C ASP A 258 -18.33 -13.15 24.35
N ASP A 259 -17.58 -12.16 24.84
CA ASP A 259 -17.46 -10.83 24.20
C ASP A 259 -16.91 -10.96 22.77
N LEU A 260 -15.82 -11.72 22.57
CA LEU A 260 -15.24 -11.91 21.24
C LEU A 260 -16.17 -12.67 20.28
N ARG A 261 -16.90 -13.67 20.79
CA ARG A 261 -17.92 -14.37 20.00
C ARG A 261 -19.02 -13.40 19.56
N GLN A 262 -19.53 -12.59 20.49
CA GLN A 262 -20.58 -11.63 20.18
C GLN A 262 -20.12 -10.60 19.14
N ARG A 263 -18.87 -10.12 19.25
CA ARG A 263 -18.26 -9.23 18.24
C ARG A 263 -18.24 -9.87 16.87
N TYR A 264 -17.84 -11.14 16.77
CA TYR A 264 -17.79 -11.87 15.51
C TYR A 264 -19.18 -12.07 14.90
N THR A 265 -20.16 -12.45 15.71
CA THR A 265 -21.56 -12.65 15.25
C THR A 265 -22.21 -11.36 14.76
N ASN A 266 -21.78 -10.21 15.28
CA ASN A 266 -22.34 -8.89 14.93
C ASN A 266 -21.64 -8.21 13.74
N LEU A 267 -20.68 -8.88 13.08
CA LEU A 267 -20.00 -8.32 11.92
C LEU A 267 -20.98 -8.17 10.75
N ASP A 268 -20.76 -7.14 9.94
CA ASP A 268 -21.47 -7.01 8.68
C ASP A 268 -20.97 -8.01 7.62
N GLU A 269 -21.82 -8.22 6.62
CA GLU A 269 -21.59 -9.17 5.54
C GLU A 269 -20.28 -8.90 4.80
N PHE A 270 -20.00 -7.63 4.45
CA PHE A 270 -18.77 -7.25 3.74
C PHE A 270 -17.50 -7.65 4.51
N THR A 271 -17.51 -7.42 5.82
CA THR A 271 -16.38 -7.72 6.71
C THR A 271 -16.12 -9.22 6.75
N VAL A 272 -17.19 -10.01 6.92
CA VAL A 272 -17.12 -11.47 6.93
C VAL A 272 -16.64 -11.98 5.58
N GLU A 273 -17.19 -11.48 4.48
CA GLU A 273 -16.81 -11.89 3.12
C GLU A 273 -15.35 -11.61 2.82
N CYS A 274 -14.83 -10.44 3.20
CA CYS A 274 -13.41 -10.12 3.08
C CYS A 274 -12.52 -11.15 3.78
N PHE A 275 -12.87 -11.52 5.02
CA PHE A 275 -12.12 -12.47 5.82
C PHE A 275 -12.19 -13.90 5.27
N VAL A 276 -13.40 -14.37 4.96
CA VAL A 276 -13.64 -15.71 4.41
C VAL A 276 -12.99 -15.87 3.05
N ASN A 277 -13.10 -14.86 2.17
CA ASN A 277 -12.43 -14.87 0.87
C ASN A 277 -10.91 -15.03 1.02
N VAL A 278 -10.30 -14.31 1.97
CA VAL A 278 -8.87 -14.42 2.21
C VAL A 278 -8.47 -15.81 2.69
N LEU A 279 -9.21 -16.39 3.65
CA LEU A 279 -8.96 -17.75 4.13
C LEU A 279 -9.08 -18.81 3.03
N LYS A 280 -10.00 -18.61 2.08
CA LYS A 280 -10.24 -19.52 0.94
C LYS A 280 -9.27 -19.34 -0.22
N THR A 281 -8.56 -18.22 -0.27
CA THR A 281 -7.70 -17.85 -1.43
C THR A 281 -6.22 -17.94 -1.10
N TYR A 282 -5.82 -17.54 0.10
CA TYR A 282 -4.42 -17.34 0.44
C TYR A 282 -3.92 -18.37 1.46
N SER A 283 -2.68 -18.78 1.27
CA SER A 283 -1.96 -19.61 2.24
C SER A 283 -1.60 -18.82 3.51
N PRO A 284 -1.52 -19.46 4.69
CA PRO A 284 -1.03 -18.80 5.90
C PRO A 284 0.45 -18.37 5.83
N MET A 285 1.26 -19.00 4.96
CA MET A 285 2.70 -18.75 4.81
C MET A 285 3.08 -18.58 3.34
N VAL A 286 4.04 -17.70 3.06
CA VAL A 286 4.51 -17.45 1.68
C VAL A 286 5.21 -18.70 1.09
N SER A 287 5.85 -19.51 1.93
CA SER A 287 6.57 -20.74 1.52
C SER A 287 5.66 -21.89 1.12
N ASP A 288 4.42 -21.93 1.62
CA ASP A 288 3.57 -23.13 1.58
C ASP A 288 2.77 -23.25 0.27
N GLY A 289 3.10 -22.44 -0.73
CA GLY A 289 2.44 -22.44 -2.04
C GLY A 289 1.02 -21.86 -2.00
N LEU A 290 0.18 -22.30 -2.94
CA LEU A 290 -1.19 -21.81 -3.15
C LEU A 290 -2.25 -22.51 -2.27
N ALA A 291 -1.86 -23.31 -1.28
CA ALA A 291 -2.82 -24.04 -0.46
C ALA A 291 -3.57 -23.06 0.47
N PRO A 292 -4.90 -22.88 0.33
CA PRO A 292 -5.65 -21.95 1.17
C PRO A 292 -5.73 -22.44 2.62
N SER A 293 -5.99 -21.52 3.55
CA SER A 293 -6.19 -21.87 4.97
C SER A 293 -7.37 -22.84 5.18
N ILE A 294 -8.44 -22.67 4.40
CA ILE A 294 -9.67 -23.47 4.50
C ILE A 294 -10.17 -23.94 3.14
N GLY A 295 -11.07 -24.95 3.14
CA GLY A 295 -11.73 -25.43 1.93
C GLY A 295 -12.75 -24.45 1.34
N PRO A 296 -13.13 -24.61 0.05
CA PRO A 296 -14.04 -23.70 -0.64
C PRO A 296 -15.45 -23.64 -0.02
N ASP A 297 -15.93 -24.75 0.53
CA ASP A 297 -17.26 -24.88 1.12
C ASP A 297 -17.24 -24.84 2.65
N GLU A 298 -16.08 -24.54 3.24
CA GLU A 298 -15.92 -24.52 4.69
C GLU A 298 -16.56 -23.26 5.29
N GLU A 299 -17.38 -23.46 6.33
CA GLU A 299 -18.00 -22.39 7.11
C GLU A 299 -17.02 -21.86 8.17
N VAL A 300 -17.00 -20.54 8.36
CA VAL A 300 -16.09 -19.87 9.30
C VAL A 300 -16.89 -19.38 10.50
N THR A 301 -17.07 -20.25 11.49
CA THR A 301 -17.63 -19.90 12.80
C THR A 301 -16.55 -19.35 13.74
N PHE A 302 -16.96 -18.75 14.87
CA PHE A 302 -16.00 -18.26 15.87
C PHE A 302 -15.13 -19.39 16.44
N GLU A 303 -15.72 -20.54 16.73
CA GLU A 303 -15.00 -21.74 17.19
C GLU A 303 -13.99 -22.20 16.14
N ARG A 304 -14.37 -22.13 14.85
CA ARG A 304 -13.45 -22.48 13.77
C ARG A 304 -12.26 -21.53 13.70
N ILE A 305 -12.43 -20.24 13.98
CA ILE A 305 -11.31 -19.29 14.08
C ILE A 305 -10.30 -19.75 15.14
N ILE A 306 -10.77 -20.18 16.31
CA ILE A 306 -9.90 -20.67 17.39
C ILE A 306 -9.11 -21.91 16.93
N GLU A 307 -9.73 -22.80 16.17
CA GLU A 307 -9.03 -23.97 15.61
C GLU A 307 -7.99 -23.56 14.56
N LEU A 308 -8.33 -22.65 13.63
CA LEU A 308 -7.40 -22.15 12.62
C LEU A 308 -6.16 -21.50 13.24
N VAL A 309 -6.33 -20.84 14.39
CA VAL A 309 -5.24 -20.30 15.18
C VAL A 309 -4.32 -21.41 15.70
N LYS A 310 -4.89 -22.47 16.29
CA LYS A 310 -4.12 -23.61 16.83
C LYS A 310 -3.42 -24.39 15.73
N ASP A 311 -4.05 -24.51 14.56
CA ASP A 311 -3.53 -25.19 13.38
C ASP A 311 -2.46 -24.36 12.63
N GLY A 312 -2.18 -23.13 13.08
CA GLY A 312 -1.24 -22.22 12.41
C GLY A 312 -1.74 -21.68 11.06
N LYS A 313 -3.04 -21.80 10.80
CA LYS A 313 -3.72 -21.39 9.56
C LYS A 313 -4.26 -19.96 9.60
N LEU A 314 -4.40 -19.39 10.80
CA LEU A 314 -4.65 -17.97 11.00
C LEU A 314 -3.35 -17.30 11.46
N THR A 315 -2.79 -16.45 10.61
CA THR A 315 -1.47 -15.85 10.80
C THR A 315 -1.52 -14.36 10.53
N GLY A 316 -0.45 -13.64 10.89
CA GLY A 316 -0.32 -12.21 10.56
C GLY A 316 -0.50 -11.95 9.05
N ARG A 317 -0.09 -12.88 8.17
CA ARG A 317 -0.32 -12.78 6.72
C ARG A 317 -1.81 -12.74 6.37
N ILE A 318 -2.58 -13.69 6.90
CA ILE A 318 -4.04 -13.76 6.68
C ILE A 318 -4.73 -12.50 7.21
N THR A 319 -4.33 -12.03 8.39
CA THR A 319 -4.83 -10.77 8.95
C THR A 319 -4.50 -9.59 8.05
N CYS A 320 -3.26 -9.49 7.54
CA CYS A 320 -2.85 -8.42 6.62
C CYS A 320 -3.55 -8.50 5.27
N CYS A 321 -3.77 -9.69 4.70
CA CYS A 321 -4.56 -9.83 3.48
C CYS A 321 -6.03 -9.43 3.70
N THR A 322 -6.59 -9.71 4.88
CA THR A 322 -7.95 -9.28 5.25
C THR A 322 -8.02 -7.75 5.35
N LEU A 323 -7.04 -7.13 6.02
CA LEU A 323 -6.89 -5.67 6.08
C LEU A 323 -6.73 -5.05 4.69
N ALA A 324 -6.03 -5.71 3.79
CA ALA A 324 -5.87 -5.25 2.42
C ALA A 324 -7.21 -5.20 1.68
N SER A 325 -8.10 -6.20 1.87
CA SER A 325 -9.47 -6.14 1.33
C SER A 325 -10.25 -4.94 1.88
N PHE A 326 -10.11 -4.63 3.19
CA PHE A 326 -10.74 -3.45 3.79
C PHE A 326 -10.18 -2.14 3.24
N GLN A 327 -8.88 -2.10 3.02
CA GLN A 327 -8.21 -0.97 2.39
C GLN A 327 -8.78 -0.70 1.00
N LEU A 328 -8.97 -1.75 0.18
CA LEU A 328 -9.57 -1.63 -1.15
C LEU A 328 -11.04 -1.21 -1.10
N GLY A 329 -11.82 -1.76 -0.18
CA GLY A 329 -13.21 -1.33 0.08
C GLY A 329 -13.29 0.15 0.41
N ASN A 330 -12.35 0.65 1.22
CA ASN A 330 -12.30 2.04 1.63
C ASN A 330 -11.76 2.99 0.54
N SER A 331 -10.71 2.62 -0.21
CA SER A 331 -10.06 3.54 -1.15
C SER A 331 -10.55 3.44 -2.59
N LEU A 332 -11.09 2.29 -3.00
CA LEU A 332 -11.53 2.00 -4.37
C LEU A 332 -12.95 1.44 -4.41
N GLU A 333 -13.73 1.63 -3.33
CA GLU A 333 -15.13 1.19 -3.22
C GLU A 333 -15.31 -0.27 -3.64
N ALA A 334 -14.32 -1.11 -3.28
CA ALA A 334 -14.30 -2.48 -3.72
C ALA A 334 -15.43 -3.28 -3.04
N GLU A 335 -16.19 -4.01 -3.83
CA GLU A 335 -17.32 -4.83 -3.38
C GLU A 335 -17.21 -6.24 -3.96
N PHE A 336 -17.88 -7.20 -3.34
CA PHE A 336 -17.93 -8.57 -3.86
C PHE A 336 -18.99 -8.70 -4.94
N GLU A 337 -18.57 -9.09 -6.13
CA GLU A 337 -19.43 -9.26 -7.29
C GLU A 337 -19.29 -10.68 -7.85
N ALA A 338 -20.38 -11.20 -8.44
CA ALA A 338 -20.36 -12.47 -9.14
C ALA A 338 -19.73 -12.27 -10.52
N VAL A 339 -18.52 -12.80 -10.73
CA VAL A 339 -17.83 -12.76 -12.01
C VAL A 339 -17.38 -14.16 -12.41
N ASP A 340 -17.75 -14.57 -13.62
CA ASP A 340 -17.44 -15.88 -14.20
C ASP A 340 -17.87 -17.05 -13.30
N GLY A 341 -18.99 -16.90 -12.58
CA GLY A 341 -19.53 -17.91 -11.66
C GLY A 341 -18.85 -17.97 -10.29
N SER A 342 -17.90 -17.08 -10.01
CA SER A 342 -17.23 -16.96 -8.71
C SER A 342 -17.48 -15.59 -8.09
N LYS A 343 -17.70 -15.54 -6.77
CA LYS A 343 -17.81 -14.28 -6.04
C LYS A 343 -16.40 -13.76 -5.76
N ARG A 344 -16.03 -12.60 -6.29
CA ARG A 344 -14.70 -12.01 -6.14
C ARG A 344 -14.78 -10.54 -5.75
N LEU A 345 -13.76 -10.05 -5.05
CA LEU A 345 -13.64 -8.63 -4.71
C LEU A 345 -13.26 -7.84 -5.97
N VAL A 346 -14.09 -6.89 -6.38
CA VAL A 346 -13.89 -6.05 -7.56
C VAL A 346 -13.68 -4.61 -7.11
N ALA A 347 -12.53 -4.02 -7.47
CA ALA A 347 -12.22 -2.62 -7.16
C ALA A 347 -12.83 -1.69 -8.22
N LYS A 348 -13.62 -0.71 -7.77
CA LYS A 348 -14.32 0.27 -8.60
C LYS A 348 -13.44 1.51 -8.75
N ALA A 349 -12.44 1.43 -9.62
CA ALA A 349 -11.61 2.57 -9.96
C ALA A 349 -12.27 3.39 -11.08
N GLU A 350 -12.85 4.55 -10.75
CA GLU A 350 -13.41 5.44 -11.77
C GLU A 350 -12.30 6.14 -12.57
N PRO A 351 -12.52 6.39 -13.88
CA PRO A 351 -11.62 7.23 -14.66
C PRO A 351 -11.61 8.65 -14.08
N ASN A 352 -10.42 9.22 -13.86
CA ASN A 352 -10.32 10.63 -13.57
C ASN A 352 -10.49 11.46 -14.86
N ASP A 353 -10.77 12.76 -14.75
CA ASP A 353 -10.94 13.68 -15.90
C ASP A 353 -9.65 13.91 -16.73
N SER A 354 -8.58 13.16 -16.45
CA SER A 354 -7.31 13.28 -17.17
C SER A 354 -7.27 12.34 -18.36
N ARG A 355 -6.37 12.62 -19.31
CA ARG A 355 -6.06 11.68 -20.42
C ARG A 355 -5.53 10.31 -19.96
N LEU A 356 -5.18 10.18 -18.68
CA LEU A 356 -4.74 8.93 -18.06
C LEU A 356 -5.88 8.20 -17.35
N GLY A 357 -7.13 8.70 -17.40
CA GLY A 357 -8.26 8.15 -16.65
C GLY A 357 -8.53 6.68 -16.92
N ASP A 358 -8.64 6.29 -18.19
CA ASP A 358 -8.84 4.89 -18.59
C ASP A 358 -7.65 4.01 -18.19
N PHE A 359 -6.43 4.52 -18.32
CA PHE A 359 -5.23 3.80 -17.90
C PHE A 359 -5.19 3.60 -16.38
N HIS A 360 -5.53 4.64 -15.63
CA HIS A 360 -5.62 4.58 -14.18
C HIS A 360 -6.67 3.56 -13.74
N SER A 361 -7.90 3.65 -14.29
CA SER A 361 -8.98 2.71 -14.02
C SER A 361 -8.59 1.26 -14.35
N LYS A 362 -7.97 1.02 -15.51
CA LYS A 362 -7.50 -0.31 -15.94
C LYS A 362 -6.48 -0.93 -15.00
N VAL A 363 -5.56 -0.14 -14.44
CA VAL A 363 -4.55 -0.66 -13.49
C VAL A 363 -5.18 -0.86 -12.12
N MET A 364 -5.86 0.15 -11.58
CA MET A 364 -6.36 0.12 -10.20
C MET A 364 -7.51 -0.88 -9.99
N SER A 365 -8.33 -1.13 -11.00
CA SER A 365 -9.39 -2.15 -10.93
C SER A 365 -8.86 -3.58 -10.74
N GLN A 366 -7.58 -3.84 -11.02
CA GLN A 366 -6.97 -5.16 -10.86
C GLN A 366 -6.62 -5.50 -9.41
N TRP A 367 -6.68 -4.55 -8.47
CA TRP A 367 -6.26 -4.75 -7.08
C TRP A 367 -6.96 -5.94 -6.39
N GLY A 368 -8.20 -6.25 -6.76
CA GLY A 368 -8.92 -7.43 -6.27
C GLY A 368 -8.21 -8.76 -6.53
N ASN A 369 -7.39 -8.84 -7.60
CA ASN A 369 -6.58 -10.02 -7.93
C ASN A 369 -5.23 -10.05 -7.18
N TYR A 370 -4.85 -8.94 -6.54
CA TYR A 370 -3.54 -8.73 -5.94
C TYR A 370 -3.63 -8.23 -4.48
N ILE A 371 -4.67 -8.65 -3.75
CA ILE A 371 -4.93 -8.23 -2.36
C ILE A 371 -3.69 -8.43 -1.47
N HIS A 372 -3.03 -9.59 -1.58
CA HIS A 372 -1.81 -9.92 -0.83
C HIS A 372 -0.64 -8.95 -1.06
N LYS A 373 -0.68 -8.13 -2.12
CA LYS A 373 0.37 -7.18 -2.46
C LYS A 373 0.11 -5.77 -1.94
N VAL A 374 -1.09 -5.42 -1.50
CA VAL A 374 -1.50 -4.02 -1.18
C VAL A 374 -0.52 -3.29 -0.25
N TYR A 375 0.05 -4.02 0.73
CA TYR A 375 1.00 -3.46 1.70
C TYR A 375 2.48 -3.51 1.28
N GLY A 376 2.81 -4.07 0.11
CA GLY A 376 4.20 -4.11 -0.40
C GLY A 376 5.15 -4.96 0.45
N ILE A 377 4.63 -6.04 1.03
CA ILE A 377 5.39 -6.97 1.89
C ILE A 377 5.83 -8.21 1.09
N GLU A 378 5.03 -8.62 0.10
CA GLU A 378 5.20 -9.84 -0.70
C GLU A 378 5.56 -9.58 -2.16
#